data_AF-B8KI72-F1
#
_entry.id   AF-B8KI72-F1
#
_cell.length_a   1.000
_cell.length_b   1.000
_cell.length_c   1.000
_cell.angle_alpha   90.00
_cell.angle_beta   90.00
_cell.angle_gamma   90.00
#
_symmetry.space_group_name_H-M   'P 1'
#
loop_
_entity.id
_entity.type
_entity.pdbx_description
1 polymer ?
#
loop_
_entity_poly.entity_id
_entity_poly.type
_entity_poly.pdbx_seq_one_letter_code
_entity_poly.pdbx_strand_id
1 'polypeptide(L)'
;MLKRITLLTLALWLSACASNPDDARPPGKEHCESFFIYVLCISDLDADGQVDYMYFDDTREIFMYADSMLSRLKTVLPLHACAIPMSASTRDYSSQLLYSDDLSLSARLAVKAKLAVSYRAAQPAVDACNASLNPGAAPAETQQRPFDDDDDWLEESHL
;
A
#
# COMPACT_ATOMS: atom_id res chain seq x y z
N MET A 1 33.05 -1.82 45.79
CA MET A 1 32.59 -0.72 44.90
C MET A 1 32.96 -0.96 43.43
N LEU A 2 34.15 -1.50 43.13
CA LEU A 2 34.62 -1.77 41.75
C LEU A 2 33.68 -2.66 40.89
N LYS A 3 33.11 -3.74 41.47
CA LYS A 3 32.15 -4.65 40.77
C LYS A 3 30.85 -3.97 40.30
N ARG A 4 30.40 -2.91 40.99
CA ARG A 4 29.17 -2.19 40.61
C ARG A 4 29.41 -1.25 39.43
N ILE A 5 30.62 -0.72 39.32
CA ILE A 5 31.03 0.17 38.22
C ILE A 5 31.17 -0.64 36.93
N THR A 6 31.74 -1.86 37.01
CA THR A 6 31.89 -2.75 35.84
C THR A 6 30.55 -3.19 35.22
N LEU A 7 29.53 -3.41 36.06
CA LEU A 7 28.19 -3.76 35.57
C LEU A 7 27.49 -2.58 34.88
N LEU A 8 27.64 -1.36 35.41
CA LEU A 8 27.05 -0.16 34.81
C LEU A 8 27.67 0.16 33.44
N THR A 9 28.98 0.01 33.32
CA THR A 9 29.67 0.21 32.05
C THR A 9 29.28 -0.82 31.01
N LEU A 10 29.05 -2.08 31.39
CA LEU A 10 28.62 -3.12 30.45
C LEU A 10 27.18 -2.87 29.95
N ALA A 11 26.28 -2.40 30.83
CA ALA A 11 24.91 -2.06 30.47
C ALA A 11 24.81 -0.85 29.52
N LEU A 12 25.67 0.16 29.68
CA LEU A 12 25.70 1.33 28.78
C LEU A 12 26.20 0.98 27.36
N TRP A 13 27.05 -0.04 27.22
CA TRP A 13 27.54 -0.47 25.91
C TRP A 13 26.50 -1.29 25.14
N LEU A 14 25.59 -1.97 25.82
CA LEU A 14 24.51 -2.76 25.19
C LEU A 14 23.38 -1.89 24.61
N SER A 15 23.21 -0.64 25.06
CA SER A 15 22.23 0.30 24.49
C SER A 15 22.69 0.98 23.20
N ALA A 16 23.98 0.85 22.82
CA ALA A 16 24.53 1.51 21.63
C ALA A 16 24.28 0.73 20.32
N CYS A 17 23.75 -0.49 20.40
CA CYS A 17 23.41 -1.31 19.22
C CYS A 17 21.91 -1.35 18.91
N ALA A 18 21.08 -0.57 19.60
CA ALA A 18 19.71 -0.31 19.18
C ALA A 18 19.70 0.77 18.08
N SER A 19 20.48 0.55 17.02
CA SER A 19 20.32 1.27 15.77
C SER A 19 19.08 0.68 15.09
N ASN A 20 17.97 1.43 15.12
CA ASN A 20 16.79 1.11 14.34
C ASN A 20 17.23 0.96 12.87
N PRO A 21 16.93 -0.17 12.22
CA PRO A 21 17.27 -0.36 10.82
C PRO A 21 16.47 0.66 10.02
N ASP A 22 17.15 1.71 9.57
CA ASP A 22 16.76 2.63 8.50
C ASP A 22 15.25 2.77 8.28
N ASP A 23 14.55 3.20 9.34
CA ASP A 23 13.12 3.52 9.32
C ASP A 23 12.96 4.93 8.70
N ALA A 24 13.66 5.16 7.59
CA ALA A 24 13.66 6.40 6.81
C ALA A 24 12.32 6.52 6.09
N ARG A 25 11.24 6.57 6.87
CA ARG A 25 9.88 6.75 6.41
C ARG A 25 9.85 8.03 5.57
N PRO A 26 9.25 7.99 4.37
CA PRO A 26 9.21 9.16 3.53
C PRO A 26 8.63 10.38 4.26
N PRO A 27 9.12 11.60 3.99
CA PRO A 27 8.52 12.79 4.55
C PRO A 27 7.08 12.97 4.03
N GLY A 28 6.20 13.58 4.84
CA GLY A 28 4.81 13.85 4.47
C GLY A 28 3.78 13.24 5.43
N LYS A 29 2.48 13.42 5.14
CA LYS A 29 1.42 12.66 5.82
C LYS A 29 1.33 11.29 5.18
N GLU A 30 1.08 10.28 6.00
CA GLU A 30 1.00 8.92 5.53
C GLU A 30 0.01 8.07 6.32
N HIS A 31 -0.58 7.10 5.62
CA HIS A 31 -1.46 6.09 6.20
C HIS A 31 -1.18 4.74 5.53
N CYS A 32 -0.87 3.72 6.34
CA CYS A 32 -0.77 2.34 5.87
C CYS A 32 -2.02 1.55 6.22
N GLU A 33 -2.43 0.70 5.30
CA GLU A 33 -3.65 -0.08 5.40
C GLU A 33 -3.44 -1.46 4.79
N SER A 34 -4.01 -2.48 5.44
CA SER A 34 -4.04 -3.82 4.87
C SER A 34 -5.09 -3.90 3.76
N PHE A 35 -4.64 -4.31 2.57
CA PHE A 35 -5.45 -4.69 1.42
C PHE A 35 -5.15 -6.15 1.08
N PHE A 36 -6.07 -7.05 1.44
CA PHE A 36 -5.90 -8.50 1.32
C PHE A 36 -4.63 -8.99 2.04
N ILE A 37 -3.67 -9.56 1.32
CA ILE A 37 -2.40 -10.09 1.85
C ILE A 37 -1.28 -9.04 1.89
N TYR A 38 -1.51 -7.84 1.36
CA TYR A 38 -0.50 -6.78 1.28
C TYR A 38 -0.80 -5.63 2.23
N VAL A 39 0.24 -5.00 2.74
CA VAL A 39 0.16 -3.70 3.43
C VAL A 39 0.58 -2.63 2.44
N LEU A 40 -0.34 -1.73 2.13
CA LEU A 40 -0.12 -0.62 1.22
C LEU A 40 -0.05 0.66 2.02
N CYS A 41 0.92 1.50 1.69
CA CYS A 41 1.10 2.80 2.32
C CYS A 41 0.83 3.90 1.31
N ILE A 42 0.05 4.89 1.75
CA ILE A 42 -0.46 5.99 0.94
C ILE A 42 0.11 7.29 1.52
N SER A 43 0.68 8.15 0.68
CA SER A 43 1.40 9.34 1.15
C SER A 43 1.02 10.60 0.38
N ASP A 44 0.97 11.70 1.12
CA ASP A 44 0.90 13.10 0.66
C ASP A 44 2.22 13.77 1.08
N LEU A 45 3.11 13.96 0.10
CA LEU A 45 4.49 14.39 0.28
C LEU A 45 4.61 15.91 0.43
N ASP A 46 3.77 16.66 -0.27
CA ASP A 46 3.81 18.13 -0.25
C ASP A 46 2.68 18.79 0.55
N ALA A 47 1.86 17.99 1.22
CA ALA A 47 0.79 18.40 2.12
C ALA A 47 -0.29 19.24 1.43
N ASP A 48 -0.58 18.95 0.16
CA ASP A 48 -1.64 19.62 -0.61
C ASP A 48 -3.05 19.04 -0.34
N GLY A 49 -3.14 17.98 0.48
CA GLY A 49 -4.36 17.27 0.82
C GLY A 49 -4.71 16.16 -0.18
N GLN A 50 -3.87 15.91 -1.18
CA GLN A 50 -4.00 14.83 -2.13
C GLN A 50 -2.84 13.84 -2.04
N VAL A 51 -3.14 12.58 -2.35
CA VAL A 51 -2.13 11.54 -2.38
C VAL A 51 -1.20 11.74 -3.57
N ASP A 52 0.09 11.65 -3.32
CA ASP A 52 1.13 11.75 -4.34
C ASP A 52 1.61 10.39 -4.81
N TYR A 53 1.62 9.38 -3.94
CA TYR A 53 2.05 8.04 -4.29
C TYR A 53 1.56 6.98 -3.32
N MET A 54 1.59 5.73 -3.79
CA MET A 54 1.35 4.52 -3.00
C MET A 54 2.52 3.57 -3.17
N TYR A 55 2.90 2.89 -2.09
CA TYR A 55 3.99 1.93 -2.08
C TYR A 55 3.67 0.69 -1.23
N PHE A 56 4.35 -0.42 -1.50
CA PHE A 56 4.23 -1.64 -0.69
C PHE A 56 5.12 -1.55 0.55
N ASP A 57 4.58 -1.79 1.74
CA ASP A 57 5.33 -1.62 3.01
C ASP A 57 6.57 -2.53 3.10
N ASP A 58 6.51 -3.72 2.50
CA ASP A 58 7.57 -4.73 2.53
C ASP A 58 8.73 -4.42 1.56
N THR A 59 8.42 -4.10 0.30
CA THR A 59 9.46 -3.81 -0.72
C THR A 59 9.90 -2.35 -0.72
N ARG A 60 9.07 -1.47 -0.14
CA ARG A 60 9.23 -0.01 -0.17
C ARG A 60 9.31 0.56 -1.59
N GLU A 61 8.65 -0.09 -2.54
CA GLU A 61 8.59 0.35 -3.93
C GLU A 61 7.27 1.06 -4.25
N ILE A 62 7.37 2.23 -4.87
CA ILE A 62 6.21 2.98 -5.37
C ILE A 62 5.61 2.22 -6.54
N PHE A 63 4.33 1.86 -6.45
CA PHE A 63 3.61 1.15 -7.52
C PHE A 63 2.52 2.02 -8.19
N MET A 64 2.06 3.08 -7.52
CA MET A 64 1.18 4.08 -8.13
C MET A 64 1.60 5.49 -7.73
N TYR A 65 1.51 6.45 -8.65
CA TYR A 65 1.97 7.83 -8.40
C TYR A 65 1.12 8.90 -9.10
N ALA A 66 1.12 10.12 -8.58
CA ALA A 66 0.59 11.29 -9.27
C ALA A 66 1.55 11.71 -10.38
N ASP A 67 1.06 11.85 -11.61
CA ASP A 67 1.90 12.11 -12.78
C ASP A 67 2.74 13.39 -12.64
N SER A 68 2.17 14.43 -12.01
CA SER A 68 2.84 15.69 -11.68
C SER A 68 4.03 15.54 -10.73
N MET A 69 4.12 14.44 -9.99
CA MET A 69 5.11 14.21 -8.93
C MET A 69 6.24 13.27 -9.34
N LEU A 70 6.15 12.62 -10.51
CA LEU A 70 7.09 11.57 -10.94
C LEU A 70 8.56 11.97 -10.86
N SER A 71 8.90 13.22 -11.18
CA SER A 71 10.29 13.73 -11.13
C SER A 71 10.82 13.80 -9.70
N ARG A 72 9.96 14.13 -8.72
CA ARG A 72 10.30 14.25 -7.29
C ARG A 72 10.34 12.88 -6.61
N LEU A 73 9.46 11.96 -7.00
CA LEU A 73 9.31 10.67 -6.31
C LEU A 73 10.51 9.75 -6.45
N LYS A 74 11.27 9.84 -7.55
CA LYS A 74 12.49 9.05 -7.78
C LYS A 74 13.57 9.27 -6.72
N THR A 75 13.52 10.37 -5.97
CA THR A 75 14.45 10.66 -4.88
C THR A 75 13.88 10.28 -3.51
N VAL A 76 12.63 9.82 -3.43
CA VAL A 76 11.94 9.46 -2.20
C VAL A 76 12.00 7.95 -1.98
N LEU A 77 11.52 7.17 -2.94
CA LEU A 77 11.55 5.72 -2.93
C LEU A 77 11.76 5.17 -4.35
N PRO A 78 12.30 3.94 -4.51
CA PRO A 78 12.36 3.29 -5.80
C PRO A 78 10.96 3.12 -6.40
N LEU A 79 10.85 3.22 -7.72
CA LEU A 79 9.63 2.87 -8.44
C LEU A 79 9.68 1.39 -8.80
N HIS A 80 8.56 0.69 -8.58
CA HIS A 80 8.36 -0.65 -9.10
C HIS A 80 8.45 -0.62 -10.64
N ALA A 81 8.97 -1.68 -11.25
CA ALA A 81 9.18 -1.75 -12.70
C ALA A 81 7.89 -1.54 -13.51
N CYS A 82 6.75 -1.94 -12.93
CA CYS A 82 5.41 -1.76 -13.48
C CYS A 82 4.60 -0.69 -12.74
N ALA A 83 5.25 0.31 -12.14
CA ALA A 83 4.57 1.44 -11.53
C ALA A 83 3.80 2.25 -12.58
N ILE A 84 2.60 2.72 -12.21
CA ILE A 84 1.70 3.42 -13.13
C ILE A 84 1.18 4.74 -12.53
N PRO A 85 0.78 5.72 -13.36
CA PRO A 85 0.11 6.91 -12.87
C PRO A 85 -1.27 6.56 -12.29
N MET A 86 -1.63 7.19 -11.18
CA MET A 86 -2.96 7.10 -10.60
C MET A 86 -4.00 7.79 -11.49
N SER A 87 -5.17 7.16 -11.63
CA SER A 87 -6.35 7.87 -12.13
C SER A 87 -6.80 8.93 -11.12
N ALA A 88 -7.54 9.94 -11.58
CA ALA A 88 -8.13 10.95 -10.70
C ALA A 88 -8.99 10.33 -9.58
N SER A 89 -9.79 9.31 -9.91
CA SER A 89 -10.61 8.58 -8.92
C SER A 89 -9.76 7.84 -7.89
N THR A 90 -8.66 7.21 -8.32
CA THR A 90 -7.75 6.50 -7.42
C THR A 90 -7.14 7.50 -6.43
N ARG A 91 -6.66 8.64 -6.94
CA ARG A 91 -6.11 9.73 -6.12
C ARG A 91 -7.15 10.21 -5.11
N ASP A 92 -8.36 10.56 -5.55
CA ASP A 92 -9.45 11.01 -4.68
C ASP A 92 -9.82 10.03 -3.55
N TYR A 93 -9.99 8.74 -3.86
CA TYR A 93 -10.35 7.73 -2.85
C TYR A 93 -9.20 7.48 -1.88
N SER A 94 -7.96 7.49 -2.37
CA SER A 94 -6.80 7.34 -1.51
C SER A 94 -6.60 8.55 -0.59
N SER A 95 -6.88 9.78 -1.04
CA SER A 95 -6.84 10.98 -0.19
C SER A 95 -7.90 10.93 0.90
N GLN A 96 -9.12 10.48 0.59
CA GLN A 96 -10.16 10.25 1.61
C GLN A 96 -9.70 9.23 2.66
N LEU A 97 -8.96 8.19 2.25
CA LEU A 97 -8.42 7.20 3.18
C LEU A 97 -7.25 7.73 4.01
N LEU A 98 -6.35 8.52 3.41
CA LEU A 98 -5.22 9.15 4.08
C LEU A 98 -5.66 10.13 5.18
N TYR A 99 -6.77 10.84 4.95
CA TYR A 99 -7.36 11.79 5.88
C TYR A 99 -8.61 11.22 6.59
N SER A 100 -8.61 9.91 6.86
CA SER A 100 -9.79 9.19 7.37
C SER A 100 -9.98 9.20 8.89
N ASP A 101 -9.19 9.99 9.63
CA ASP A 101 -9.17 10.00 11.10
C ASP A 101 -10.57 10.22 11.72
N ASP A 102 -11.43 11.00 11.05
CA ASP A 102 -12.80 11.32 11.47
C ASP A 102 -13.89 10.47 10.79
N LEU A 103 -13.52 9.54 9.89
CA LEU A 103 -14.50 8.70 9.19
C LEU A 103 -15.01 7.59 10.11
N SER A 104 -16.32 7.32 10.04
CA SER A 104 -16.88 6.11 10.63
C SER A 104 -16.29 4.87 9.96
N LEU A 105 -16.32 3.73 10.68
CA LEU A 105 -15.86 2.46 10.13
C LEU A 105 -16.55 2.12 8.80
N SER A 106 -17.87 2.32 8.70
CA SER A 106 -18.62 2.06 7.48
C SER A 106 -18.22 2.98 6.33
N ALA A 107 -17.94 4.26 6.60
CA ALA A 107 -17.45 5.19 5.59
C ALA A 107 -16.04 4.81 5.10
N ARG A 108 -15.13 4.45 6.01
CA ARG A 108 -13.77 4.00 5.67
C ARG A 108 -13.82 2.71 4.83
N LEU A 109 -14.67 1.74 5.19
CA LEU A 109 -14.86 0.52 4.39
C LEU A 109 -15.41 0.83 2.99
N ALA A 110 -16.35 1.77 2.87
CA ALA A 110 -16.87 2.19 1.57
C ALA A 110 -15.79 2.84 0.69
N VAL A 111 -14.91 3.66 1.27
CA VAL A 111 -13.75 4.24 0.57
C VAL A 111 -12.78 3.15 0.14
N LYS A 112 -12.43 2.20 1.03
CA LYS A 112 -11.57 1.05 0.70
C LYS A 112 -12.15 0.21 -0.46
N ALA A 113 -13.46 -0.03 -0.46
CA ALA A 113 -14.12 -0.75 -1.55
C ALA A 113 -14.02 -0.01 -2.89
N LYS A 114 -14.25 1.32 -2.90
CA LYS A 114 -14.07 2.16 -4.10
C LYS A 114 -12.62 2.14 -4.60
N LEU A 115 -11.65 2.22 -3.69
CA LEU A 115 -10.23 2.15 -4.03
C LEU A 115 -9.86 0.79 -4.63
N ALA A 116 -10.35 -0.31 -4.05
CA ALA A 116 -10.15 -1.66 -4.60
C ALA A 116 -10.73 -1.80 -6.02
N VAL A 117 -11.92 -1.26 -6.28
CA VAL A 117 -12.52 -1.23 -7.62
C VAL A 117 -11.66 -0.41 -8.59
N SER A 118 -11.18 0.77 -8.17
CA SER A 118 -10.33 1.64 -8.97
C SER A 118 -8.99 0.96 -9.33
N TYR A 119 -8.38 0.25 -8.38
CA TYR A 119 -7.18 -0.54 -8.62
C TYR A 119 -7.40 -1.70 -9.60
N ARG A 120 -8.52 -2.44 -9.47
CA ARG A 120 -8.87 -3.51 -10.44
C ARG A 120 -9.02 -2.99 -11.86
N ALA A 121 -9.46 -1.75 -12.06
CA ALA A 121 -9.51 -1.15 -13.39
C ALA A 121 -8.12 -0.90 -13.98
N ALA A 122 -7.10 -0.69 -13.14
CA ALA A 122 -5.71 -0.52 -13.55
C ALA A 122 -4.95 -1.85 -13.72
N GLN A 123 -5.45 -2.92 -13.10
CA GLN A 123 -4.82 -4.24 -13.06
C GLN A 123 -4.43 -4.79 -14.46
N PRO A 124 -5.24 -4.68 -15.53
CA PRO A 124 -4.83 -5.20 -16.84
C PRO A 124 -3.54 -4.59 -17.38
N ALA A 125 -3.28 -3.30 -17.10
CA ALA A 125 -2.06 -2.64 -17.52
C ALA A 125 -0.84 -3.13 -16.71
N VAL A 126 -1.02 -3.32 -15.40
CA VAL A 126 0.01 -3.86 -14.50
C VAL A 126 0.35 -5.30 -14.88
N ASP A 127 -0.66 -6.15 -15.12
CA ASP A 127 -0.50 -7.55 -15.50
C ASP A 127 0.22 -7.68 -16.85
N ALA A 128 -0.13 -6.85 -17.84
CA ALA A 128 0.55 -6.83 -19.13
C ALA A 128 2.03 -6.45 -18.99
N CYS A 129 2.35 -5.47 -18.14
CA CYS A 129 3.74 -5.12 -17.85
C CYS A 129 4.48 -6.27 -17.15
N ASN A 130 3.89 -6.85 -16.10
CA ASN A 130 4.49 -7.96 -15.35
C ASN A 130 4.76 -9.18 -16.24
N ALA A 131 3.84 -9.51 -17.16
CA ALA A 131 4.01 -10.60 -18.13
C ALA A 131 5.18 -10.33 -19.09
N SER A 132 5.42 -9.07 -19.44
CA SER A 132 6.57 -8.70 -20.29
C SER A 132 7.91 -8.83 -19.58
N LEU A 133 7.93 -8.62 -18.24
CA LEU A 133 9.12 -8.78 -17.41
C LEU A 133 9.38 -10.24 -17.03
N ASN A 134 8.33 -11.04 -16.89
CA ASN A 134 8.38 -12.45 -16.51
C ASN A 134 7.68 -13.35 -17.55
N PRO A 135 8.22 -13.49 -18.76
CA PRO A 135 7.63 -14.32 -19.82
C PRO A 135 7.71 -15.80 -19.40
N GLY A 136 6.63 -16.31 -18.82
CA GLY A 136 6.53 -17.68 -18.27
C GLY A 136 5.83 -17.76 -16.92
N ALA A 137 5.62 -16.64 -16.24
CA ALA A 137 4.64 -16.58 -15.16
C ALA A 137 3.25 -16.76 -15.78
N ALA A 138 2.49 -17.78 -15.36
CA ALA A 138 1.08 -17.85 -15.69
C ALA A 138 0.45 -16.51 -15.26
N PRO A 139 -0.40 -15.86 -16.09
CA PRO A 139 -1.20 -14.75 -15.59
C PRO A 139 -1.85 -15.24 -14.31
N ALA A 140 -1.77 -14.46 -13.22
CA ALA A 140 -2.41 -14.81 -11.97
C ALA A 140 -3.81 -15.26 -12.34
N GLU A 141 -4.06 -16.57 -12.21
CA GLU A 141 -5.27 -17.17 -12.75
C GLU A 141 -6.41 -16.29 -12.26
N THR A 142 -7.34 -15.97 -13.14
CA THR A 142 -8.66 -15.58 -12.70
C THR A 142 -9.15 -16.78 -11.89
N GLN A 143 -8.76 -16.86 -10.61
CA GLN A 143 -9.33 -17.79 -9.66
C GLN A 143 -10.80 -17.50 -9.81
N GLN A 144 -11.52 -18.46 -10.40
CA GLN A 144 -12.96 -18.48 -10.42
C GLN A 144 -13.37 -18.09 -9.02
N ARG A 145 -13.95 -16.91 -8.89
CA ARG A 145 -14.32 -16.37 -7.59
C ARG A 145 -15.27 -17.42 -7.02
N PRO A 146 -15.07 -17.94 -5.80
CA PRO A 146 -15.99 -18.90 -5.18
C PRO A 146 -17.41 -18.36 -4.93
N PHE A 147 -17.72 -17.17 -5.46
CA PHE A 147 -18.93 -16.38 -5.26
C PHE A 147 -19.47 -15.81 -6.59
N ASP A 148 -19.09 -16.38 -7.74
CA ASP A 148 -19.74 -16.05 -9.03
C ASP A 148 -20.95 -16.96 -9.33
N ASP A 149 -21.28 -17.90 -8.43
CA ASP A 149 -22.43 -18.81 -8.52
C ASP A 149 -23.56 -18.42 -7.53
N ASP A 150 -23.91 -17.13 -7.46
CA ASP A 150 -25.00 -16.66 -6.58
C ASP A 150 -26.41 -16.82 -7.20
N ASP A 151 -26.53 -17.41 -8.39
CA ASP A 151 -27.83 -17.61 -9.07
C ASP A 151 -28.52 -18.94 -8.70
N ASP A 152 -27.83 -19.91 -8.07
CA ASP A 152 -28.40 -21.23 -7.74
C ASP A 152 -29.22 -21.26 -6.43
N TRP A 153 -29.16 -20.21 -5.60
CA TRP A 153 -29.81 -20.18 -4.28
C TRP A 153 -31.24 -19.62 -4.28
N LEU A 154 -31.76 -19.14 -5.42
CA LEU A 154 -33.07 -18.48 -5.51
C LEU A 154 -34.19 -19.35 -6.10
N GLU A 155 -33.93 -20.60 -6.51
CA GLU A 155 -34.96 -21.44 -7.15
C GLU A 155 -35.70 -22.40 -6.21
N GLU A 156 -35.29 -22.57 -4.94
CA GLU A 156 -35.99 -23.44 -3.97
C GLU A 156 -36.84 -22.66 -2.95
N SER A 157 -37.86 -21.92 -3.41
CA SER A 157 -38.91 -21.44 -2.51
C SER A 157 -40.34 -21.53 -3.05
N HIS A 158 -40.60 -22.45 -3.98
CA HIS A 158 -41.96 -22.75 -4.44
C HIS A 158 -42.27 -24.25 -4.36
N LEU A 159 -42.53 -24.72 -3.14
CA LEU A 159 -43.38 -25.88 -2.86
C LEU A 159 -44.43 -25.47 -1.81
#